data_AF-K1RCQ8-F1
#
_entry.id   AF-K1RCQ8-F1
#
_cell.length_a   1.000
_cell.length_b   1.000
_cell.length_c   1.000
_cell.angle_alpha   90.00
_cell.angle_beta   90.00
_cell.angle_gamma   90.00
#
_symmetry.space_group_name_H-M   'P 1'
#
loop_
_entity.id
_entity.type
_entity.pdbx_description
1 polymer ?
#
loop_
_entity_poly.entity_id
_entity_poly.type
_entity_poly.pdbx_seq_one_letter_code
_entity_poly.pdbx_strand_id
1 'polypeptide(L)'
;ELGCDLLGTTMCGYTEYTKGHSLPALDLIERYSKELRARVVAEGGIWVPEQLEAAYKSGAYTAVVGTAITRPRDITRRFVNALKTLEE
;
A
#
# COMPACT_ATOMS: atom_id res chain seq x y z
N GLU A 1 9.15 12.73 19.94
CA GLU A 1 9.37 11.83 18.79
C GLU A 1 10.57 10.93 19.05
N LEU A 2 10.64 9.75 18.43
CA LEU A 2 11.75 8.78 18.61
C LEU A 2 12.91 8.96 17.61
N GLY A 3 12.77 9.86 16.62
CA GLY A 3 13.85 10.17 15.67
C GLY A 3 14.06 9.15 14.55
N CYS A 4 13.03 8.41 14.14
CA CYS A 4 13.12 7.45 13.03
C CYS A 4 13.44 8.14 11.69
N ASP A 5 14.34 7.55 10.89
CA ASP A 5 14.66 8.06 9.54
C ASP A 5 13.57 7.76 8.51
N LEU A 6 12.91 6.60 8.66
CA LEU A 6 11.88 6.10 7.76
C LEU A 6 10.59 5.83 8.53
N LEU A 7 9.46 6.11 7.87
CA LEU A 7 8.13 5.74 8.35
C LEU A 7 7.37 4.99 7.27
N GLY A 8 6.94 3.77 7.57
CA GLY A 8 6.16 2.94 6.65
C GLY A 8 4.66 3.00 6.92
N THR A 9 3.84 2.92 5.87
CA THR A 9 2.39 2.72 5.99
C THR A 9 1.97 1.26 6.19
N THR A 10 2.94 0.36 6.40
CA THR A 10 2.83 -1.10 6.40
C THR A 10 1.66 -1.65 7.23
N MET A 11 1.38 -1.05 8.39
CA MET A 11 0.35 -1.53 9.32
C MET A 11 -1.05 -0.96 9.07
N CYS A 12 -1.22 -0.02 8.13
CA CYS A 12 -2.54 0.50 7.78
C CYS A 12 -3.40 -0.62 7.18
N GLY A 13 -4.61 -0.83 7.71
CA GLY A 13 -5.50 -1.93 7.36
C GLY A 13 -5.28 -3.21 8.19
N TYR A 14 -4.17 -3.30 8.93
CA TYR A 14 -3.82 -4.46 9.77
C TYR A 14 -4.01 -4.23 11.27
N THR A 15 -4.57 -3.08 11.67
CA THR A 15 -4.97 -2.78 13.05
C THR A 15 -6.48 -2.59 13.14
N GLU A 16 -7.07 -2.78 14.33
CA GLU A 16 -8.52 -2.65 14.53
C GLU A 16 -9.06 -1.28 14.10
N TYR A 17 -8.35 -0.20 14.45
CA TYR A 17 -8.75 1.18 14.17
C TYR A 17 -8.44 1.64 12.74
N THR A 18 -7.69 0.86 11.95
CA THR A 18 -7.48 1.11 10.52
C THR A 18 -8.14 0.06 9.64
N LYS A 19 -8.94 -0.85 10.22
CA LYS A 19 -9.61 -1.91 9.48
C LYS A 19 -10.58 -1.30 8.45
N GLY A 20 -10.50 -1.78 7.21
CA GLY A 20 -11.32 -1.27 6.11
C GLY A 20 -10.83 0.05 5.52
N HIS A 21 -9.69 0.58 5.98
CA HIS A 21 -9.04 1.71 5.34
C HIS A 21 -8.63 1.35 3.90
N SER A 22 -8.78 2.31 2.98
CA SER A 22 -8.38 2.12 1.59
C SER A 22 -6.87 1.89 1.49
N LEU A 23 -6.46 0.93 0.67
CA LEU A 23 -5.05 0.65 0.41
C LEU A 23 -4.76 0.72 -1.10
N PRO A 24 -3.61 1.29 -1.52
CA PRO A 24 -2.57 1.91 -0.68
C PRO A 24 -3.07 3.15 0.08
N ALA A 25 -2.55 3.40 1.28
CA ALA A 25 -3.00 4.48 2.16
C ALA A 25 -2.48 5.87 1.68
N LEU A 26 -2.92 6.30 0.50
CA LEU A 26 -2.41 7.49 -0.20
C LEU A 26 -2.58 8.79 0.61
N ASP A 27 -3.66 8.92 1.35
CA ASP A 27 -3.95 10.03 2.26
C ASP A 27 -2.95 10.09 3.43
N LEU A 28 -2.58 8.95 4.00
CA LEU A 28 -1.56 8.88 5.04
C LEU A 28 -0.18 9.21 4.48
N ILE A 29 0.15 8.73 3.28
CA ILE A 29 1.41 9.06 2.59
C ILE A 29 1.49 10.57 2.38
N GLU A 30 0.44 11.18 1.82
CA GLU A 30 0.38 12.61 1.58
C GLU A 30 0.52 13.42 2.86
N ARG A 31 -0.24 13.07 3.91
CA ARG A 31 -0.18 13.76 5.19
C ARG A 31 1.22 13.65 5.81
N TYR A 32 1.74 12.45 5.93
CA TYR A 32 3.02 12.22 6.62
C TYR A 32 4.21 12.80 5.86
N SER A 33 4.16 12.82 4.52
CA SER A 33 5.22 13.44 3.72
C SER A 33 5.33 14.96 3.94
N LYS A 34 4.23 15.61 4.37
CA LYS A 34 4.17 17.04 4.66
C LYS A 34 4.42 17.37 6.13
N GLU A 35 3.97 16.50 7.04
CA GLU A 35 4.00 16.76 8.48
C GLU A 35 5.25 16.23 9.19
N LEU A 36 5.86 15.16 8.67
CA LEU A 36 6.92 14.45 9.36
C LEU A 36 8.28 14.70 8.73
N ARG A 37 9.32 14.70 9.57
CA ARG A 37 10.71 14.76 9.11
C ARG A 37 11.19 13.42 8.51
N ALA A 38 10.63 12.31 8.97
CA ALA A 38 10.97 10.98 8.47
C ALA A 38 10.53 10.82 7.01
N ARG A 39 11.31 10.10 6.21
CA ARG A 39 10.93 9.80 4.82
C ARG A 39 9.87 8.72 4.81
N VAL A 40 8.77 8.96 4.09
CA VAL A 40 7.65 8.03 4.03
C VAL A 40 7.93 6.90 3.03
N VAL A 41 7.74 5.66 3.46
CA VAL A 41 7.81 4.46 2.63
C VAL A 41 6.39 3.95 2.38
N ALA A 42 5.98 3.95 1.11
CA ALA A 42 4.68 3.42 0.73
C ALA A 42 4.71 1.89 0.77
N GLU A 43 3.95 1.29 1.68
CA GLU A 43 3.85 -0.16 1.82
C GLU A 43 2.42 -0.55 2.16
N GLY A 44 1.95 -1.63 1.52
CA GLY A 44 0.60 -2.18 1.69
C GLY A 44 -0.33 -1.86 0.53
N GLY A 45 -1.00 -2.89 0.00
CA GLY A 45 -2.07 -2.77 -1.00
C GLY A 45 -1.69 -2.32 -2.40
N ILE A 46 -0.40 -2.15 -2.73
CA ILE A 46 0.05 -1.84 -4.09
C ILE A 46 0.00 -3.12 -4.94
N TRP A 47 -0.89 -3.15 -5.93
CA TRP A 47 -1.15 -4.28 -6.83
C TRP A 47 -0.87 -4.00 -8.30
N VAL A 48 -0.98 -2.75 -8.74
CA VAL A 48 -0.81 -2.36 -10.15
C VAL A 48 0.11 -1.12 -10.27
N PRO A 49 0.78 -0.92 -11.41
CA PRO A 49 1.70 0.20 -11.61
C PRO A 49 1.08 1.59 -11.33
N GLU A 50 -0.20 1.78 -11.63
CA GLU A 50 -0.91 3.05 -11.42
C GLU A 50 -1.04 3.39 -9.93
N GLN A 51 -1.17 2.38 -9.07
CA GLN A 51 -1.19 2.55 -7.62
C GLN A 51 0.21 2.92 -7.09
N LEU A 52 1.26 2.37 -7.69
CA LEU A 52 2.64 2.72 -7.37
C LEU A 52 2.91 4.18 -7.76
N GLU A 53 2.49 4.59 -8.96
CA GLU A 53 2.60 5.98 -9.41
C GLU A 53 1.84 6.94 -8.49
N ALA A 54 0.62 6.58 -8.08
CA ALA A 54 -0.17 7.36 -7.13
C ALA A 54 0.55 7.52 -5.79
N ALA A 55 1.20 6.47 -5.26
CA ALA A 55 1.96 6.55 -4.02
C ALA A 55 3.13 7.55 -4.12
N TYR A 56 3.87 7.56 -5.23
CA TYR A 56 4.93 8.55 -5.46
C TYR A 56 4.38 9.97 -5.63
N LYS A 57 3.27 10.13 -6.35
CA LYS A 57 2.57 11.43 -6.48
C LYS A 57 2.09 11.97 -5.14
N SER A 58 1.72 11.08 -4.21
CA SER A 58 1.37 11.42 -2.83
C SER A 58 2.57 11.71 -1.93
N GLY A 59 3.82 11.68 -2.43
CA GLY A 59 5.00 12.09 -1.65
C GLY A 59 5.77 10.94 -0.99
N ALA A 60 5.55 9.69 -1.40
CA ALA A 60 6.39 8.59 -0.96
C ALA A 60 7.85 8.78 -1.41
N TYR A 61 8.81 8.54 -0.51
CA TYR A 61 10.24 8.52 -0.83
C TYR A 61 10.63 7.25 -1.60
N THR A 62 10.03 6.12 -1.22
CA THR A 62 10.19 4.83 -1.90
C THR A 62 8.97 3.95 -1.61
N ALA A 63 8.87 2.80 -2.26
CA ALA A 63 7.77 1.86 -2.11
C ALA A 63 8.24 0.42 -1.93
N VAL A 64 7.48 -0.36 -1.16
CA VAL A 64 7.68 -1.79 -0.93
C VAL A 64 6.47 -2.55 -1.50
N VAL A 65 6.73 -3.41 -2.48
CA VAL A 65 5.69 -4.21 -3.15
C VAL A 65 5.99 -5.70 -2.95
N GLY A 66 5.12 -6.37 -2.18
CA GLY A 66 5.24 -7.79 -1.87
C GLY A 66 4.31 -8.66 -2.73
N THR A 67 3.06 -8.82 -2.28
CA THR A 67 2.10 -9.79 -2.82
C THR A 67 1.96 -9.78 -4.34
N ALA A 68 1.93 -8.60 -4.96
CA ALA A 68 1.77 -8.45 -6.40
C ALA A 68 2.96 -8.96 -7.23
N ILE A 69 4.13 -9.18 -6.61
CA ILE A 69 5.37 -9.59 -7.28
C ILE A 69 5.80 -11.00 -6.82
N THR A 70 5.84 -11.24 -5.51
CA THR A 70 6.55 -12.40 -4.93
C THR A 70 5.63 -13.45 -4.29
N ARG A 71 4.30 -13.30 -4.39
CA ARG A 71 3.33 -14.29 -3.87
C ARG A 71 2.53 -14.93 -5.01
N PRO A 72 3.11 -15.86 -5.79
CA PRO A 72 2.47 -16.43 -6.98
C PRO A 72 1.09 -17.06 -6.69
N ARG A 73 0.91 -17.69 -5.52
CA ARG A 73 -0.40 -18.24 -5.11
C ARG A 73 -1.49 -17.16 -5.02
N ASP A 74 -1.17 -16.00 -4.44
CA ASP A 74 -2.13 -14.91 -4.28
C ASP A 74 -2.42 -14.21 -5.62
N ILE A 75 -1.38 -14.08 -6.46
CA ILE A 75 -1.51 -13.57 -7.83
C ILE A 75 -2.45 -14.49 -8.63
N THR A 76 -2.18 -15.80 -8.68
CA THR A 76 -3.05 -16.77 -9.39
C THR A 76 -4.49 -16.74 -8.86
N ARG A 77 -4.67 -16.69 -7.53
CA ARG A 77 -6.00 -16.62 -6.92
C ARG A 77 -6.78 -15.39 -7.37
N ARG A 78 -6.13 -14.24 -7.55
CA ARG A 78 -6.76 -13.02 -8.07
C ARG A 78 -7.29 -13.21 -9.50
N PHE A 79 -6.50 -13.83 -10.38
CA PHE A 79 -6.93 -14.16 -11.75
C PHE A 79 -8.10 -15.14 -11.77
N VAL A 80 -8.03 -16.22 -10.99
CA VAL A 80 -9.12 -17.21 -10.91
C VAL A 80 -10.42 -16.57 -10.39
N ASN A 81 -10.34 -15.73 -9.37
CA ASN A 81 -11.53 -15.07 -8.82
C ASN A 81 -12.18 -14.10 -9.81
N ALA A 82 -11.43 -13.48 -10.72
CA ALA A 82 -11.97 -12.62 -11.77
C ALA A 82 -12.80 -13.39 -12.82
N LEU A 83 -12.63 -14.71 -12.93
CA LEU A 83 -13.42 -15.54 -13.83
C LEU A 83 -14.76 -15.97 -13.20
N LYS A 84 -14.82 -16.09 -11.86
CA LYS A 84 -16.04 -16.49 -11.15
C LYS A 84 -17.19 -15.50 -11.35
N THR A 85 -16.88 -14.23 -11.55
CA THR A 85 -17.88 -13.18 -11.80
C THR A 85 -18.53 -13.29 -13.19
N LEU A 86 -18.07 -14.21 -14.05
CA LEU A 86 -18.71 -14.51 -15.35
C LEU A 86 -19.75 -15.64 -15.26
N GLU A 87 -19.80 -16.35 -14.13
CA GLU A 87 -20.73 -17.46 -13.88
C GLU A 87 -22.03 -16.98 -13.20
N GLU A 88 -22.10 -15.70 -12.81
CA GLU A 88 -23.29 -14.99 -12.33
C GLU A 88 -23.96 -14.20 -13.45
#